data_AF-A0A2H5B3W7-F1
#
_entry.id   AF-A0A2H5B3W7-F1
#
_cell.length_a   1.000
_cell.length_b   1.000
_cell.length_c   1.000
_cell.angle_alpha   90.00
_cell.angle_beta   90.00
_cell.angle_gamma   90.00
#
_symmetry.space_group_name_H-M   'P 1'
#
loop_
_entity.id
_entity.type
_entity.pdbx_description
1 polymer ?
#
loop_
_entity_poly.entity_id
_entity_poly.type
_entity_poly.pdbx_seq_one_letter_code
_entity_poly.pdbx_strand_id
1 'polypeptide(L)'
;MPQTSALPVLADVIRSGFTEGHHRGSLVLLARDGSVELALGTPQEPVFPRSCGKPFQAVATLRAGLDLDGAPLALAASSHSAEPFHLAAVRELLGTAGLTEADLRTPADLPLDEVEAEAVLRAGGERAPILMDCSGKHAGWLAACVANGWDTAGYLDPEHPVQRLALGALTEYTGETPTARGTDGCGAPLWAVSLTGLARGYRALLAAEPGTPGRRVADAMRAHPEYVAGTRRADTWLMRAVPGLLAKMGAEAVQVAALPDGRALAFKIDDGAERARGPVLAEALRRLGAQVPAETLARLEDSPLHGGGAVVGAVRAAF
;
A
#
# COMPACT_ATOMS: atom_id res chain seq x y z
N MET A 1 -29.18 19.12 11.70
CA MET A 1 -28.03 18.39 11.13
C MET A 1 -28.28 16.92 11.39
N PRO A 2 -28.26 16.02 10.39
CA PRO A 2 -28.38 14.60 10.66
C PRO A 2 -27.23 14.22 11.59
N GLN A 3 -27.53 13.52 12.69
CA GLN A 3 -26.51 12.95 13.56
C GLN A 3 -25.74 11.93 12.72
N THR A 4 -24.54 12.28 12.27
CA THR A 4 -23.58 11.30 11.77
C THR A 4 -23.26 10.37 12.93
N SER A 5 -23.79 9.14 12.90
CA SER A 5 -23.39 8.12 13.86
C SER A 5 -21.87 7.96 13.78
N ALA A 6 -21.18 8.02 14.91
CA ALA A 6 -19.74 7.81 14.94
C ALA A 6 -19.38 6.47 14.26
N LEU A 7 -18.30 6.47 13.46
CA LEU A 7 -17.78 5.26 12.83
C LEU A 7 -17.57 4.14 13.88
N PRO A 8 -17.77 2.86 13.53
CA PRO A 8 -17.62 1.76 14.49
C PRO A 8 -16.18 1.68 15.02
N VAL A 9 -16.05 1.17 16.24
CA VAL A 9 -14.73 0.85 16.81
C VAL A 9 -14.20 -0.38 16.09
N LEU A 10 -13.01 -0.26 15.50
CA LEU A 10 -12.31 -1.37 14.88
C LEU A 10 -11.21 -1.92 15.78
N ALA A 11 -10.65 -1.10 16.68
CA ALA A 11 -9.70 -1.58 17.68
C ALA A 11 -9.80 -0.83 19.01
N ASP A 12 -9.56 -1.56 20.09
CA ASP A 12 -9.43 -1.04 21.45
C ASP A 12 -7.96 -0.90 21.85
N VAL A 13 -7.66 0.15 22.59
CA VAL A 13 -6.38 0.38 23.25
C VAL A 13 -6.55 -0.01 24.71
N ILE A 14 -5.96 -1.16 25.10
CA ILE A 14 -6.17 -1.74 26.43
C ILE A 14 -4.87 -1.67 27.21
N ARG A 15 -4.86 -0.89 28.30
CA ARG A 15 -3.74 -0.77 29.23
C ARG A 15 -4.12 -1.32 30.60
N SER A 16 -3.35 -2.26 31.11
CA SER A 16 -3.54 -2.83 32.45
C SER A 16 -4.97 -3.35 32.69
N GLY A 17 -5.59 -3.90 31.64
CA GLY A 17 -6.97 -4.40 31.67
C GLY A 17 -8.07 -3.33 31.49
N PHE A 18 -7.70 -2.05 31.37
CA PHE A 18 -8.63 -0.94 31.14
C PHE A 18 -8.58 -0.47 29.69
N THR A 19 -9.75 -0.36 29.03
CA THR A 19 -9.85 0.23 27.69
C THR A 19 -9.75 1.75 27.80
N GLU A 20 -8.58 2.30 27.47
CA GLU A 20 -8.30 3.74 27.59
C GLU A 20 -8.54 4.51 26.28
N GLY A 21 -8.74 3.82 25.17
CA GLY A 21 -8.98 4.45 23.88
C GLY A 21 -9.55 3.50 22.83
N HIS A 22 -10.05 4.10 21.75
CA HIS A 22 -10.65 3.40 20.62
C HIS A 22 -10.10 3.96 19.31
N HIS A 23 -9.85 3.08 18.36
CA HIS A 23 -9.62 3.42 16.96
C HIS A 23 -10.87 3.06 16.16
N ARG A 24 -11.47 4.04 15.52
CA ARG A 24 -12.68 3.90 14.70
C ARG A 24 -12.32 3.86 13.23
N GLY A 25 -13.19 3.32 12.39
CA GLY A 25 -12.92 3.29 10.95
C GLY A 25 -14.01 2.64 10.12
N SER A 26 -13.68 2.47 8.84
CA SER A 26 -14.53 1.81 7.85
C SER A 26 -13.82 0.57 7.30
N LEU A 27 -14.58 -0.49 7.05
CA LEU A 27 -14.07 -1.78 6.58
C LEU A 27 -15.09 -2.44 5.66
N VAL A 28 -14.60 -3.13 4.62
CA VAL A 28 -15.40 -3.96 3.73
C VAL A 28 -14.71 -5.30 3.50
N LEU A 29 -15.49 -6.38 3.53
CA LEU A 29 -15.10 -7.72 3.09
C LEU A 29 -15.95 -8.11 1.88
N LEU A 30 -15.29 -8.60 0.83
CA LEU A 30 -15.92 -9.10 -0.38
C LEU A 30 -15.86 -10.63 -0.40
N ALA A 31 -17.00 -11.26 -0.71
CA ALA A 31 -17.10 -12.68 -0.95
C ALA A 31 -16.46 -13.08 -2.30
N ARG A 32 -16.37 -14.38 -2.56
CA ARG A 32 -15.77 -14.95 -3.79
C ARG A 32 -16.39 -14.39 -5.08
N ASP A 33 -17.70 -14.20 -5.08
CA ASP A 33 -18.46 -13.64 -6.21
C ASP A 33 -18.33 -12.11 -6.35
N GLY A 34 -17.67 -11.44 -5.40
CA GLY A 34 -17.50 -9.99 -5.36
C GLY A 34 -18.64 -9.23 -4.68
N SER A 35 -19.64 -9.92 -4.13
CA SER A 35 -20.65 -9.32 -3.26
C SER A 35 -20.04 -8.88 -1.92
N VAL A 36 -20.67 -7.91 -1.26
CA VAL A 36 -20.24 -7.45 0.06
C VAL A 36 -20.74 -8.44 1.12
N GLU A 37 -19.81 -9.11 1.80
CA GLU A 37 -20.10 -10.05 2.89
C GLU A 37 -20.23 -9.34 4.24
N LEU A 38 -19.37 -8.33 4.47
CA LEU A 38 -19.39 -7.49 5.66
C LEU A 38 -19.03 -6.06 5.28
N ALA A 39 -19.75 -5.10 5.85
CA ALA A 39 -19.42 -3.68 5.79
C ALA A 39 -19.59 -3.05 7.18
N LEU A 40 -18.55 -2.35 7.64
CA LEU A 40 -18.54 -1.58 8.88
C LEU A 40 -18.23 -0.12 8.54
N GLY A 41 -18.95 0.81 9.15
CA GLY A 41 -18.80 2.24 8.90
C GLY A 41 -19.34 2.64 7.53
N THR A 42 -18.60 3.49 6.82
CA THR A 42 -18.98 4.06 5.52
C THR A 42 -17.98 3.67 4.43
N PRO A 43 -17.80 2.38 4.08
CA PRO A 43 -16.78 1.96 3.10
C PRO A 43 -17.04 2.44 1.67
N GLN A 44 -18.20 3.05 1.41
CA GLN A 44 -18.52 3.72 0.14
C GLN A 44 -18.11 5.20 0.12
N GLU A 45 -17.82 5.80 1.27
CA GLU A 45 -17.29 7.16 1.31
C GLU A 45 -15.86 7.16 0.74
N PRO A 46 -15.54 8.09 -0.17
CA PRO A 46 -14.22 8.16 -0.78
C PRO A 46 -13.14 8.44 0.26
N VAL A 47 -12.06 7.67 0.18
CA VAL A 47 -10.82 7.91 0.92
C VAL A 47 -9.68 8.07 -0.06
N PHE A 48 -8.62 8.75 0.35
CA PHE A 48 -7.38 8.66 -0.39
C PHE A 48 -6.75 7.27 -0.15
N PRO A 49 -6.50 6.46 -1.18
CA PRO A 49 -5.95 5.10 -1.01
C PRO A 49 -4.49 5.11 -0.55
N ARG A 50 -3.82 6.27 -0.61
CA ARG A 50 -2.39 6.44 -0.32
C ARG A 50 -1.57 5.40 -1.13
N SER A 51 -0.57 4.78 -0.53
CA SER A 51 0.26 3.75 -1.18
C SER A 51 -0.51 2.51 -1.64
N CYS A 52 -1.77 2.29 -1.24
CA CYS A 52 -2.60 1.23 -1.81
C CYS A 52 -2.95 1.48 -3.29
N GLY A 53 -2.77 2.71 -3.80
CA GLY A 53 -2.94 3.02 -5.22
C GLY A 53 -1.79 2.58 -6.13
N LYS A 54 -0.65 2.19 -5.56
CA LYS A 54 0.60 1.94 -6.30
C LYS A 54 0.55 0.80 -7.32
N PRO A 55 -0.19 -0.31 -7.11
CA PRO A 55 -0.31 -1.33 -8.16
C PRO A 55 -0.92 -0.76 -9.45
N PHE A 56 -1.91 0.13 -9.35
CA PHE A 56 -2.48 0.81 -10.52
C PHE A 56 -1.49 1.78 -11.17
N GLN A 57 -0.64 2.42 -10.36
CA GLN A 57 0.45 3.27 -10.85
C GLN A 57 1.55 2.46 -11.57
N ALA A 58 1.82 1.22 -11.15
CA ALA A 58 2.72 0.30 -11.86
C ALA A 58 2.09 -0.28 -13.14
N VAL A 59 0.77 -0.47 -13.17
CA VAL A 59 0.07 -0.79 -14.43
C VAL A 59 0.30 0.30 -15.47
N ALA A 60 0.35 1.57 -15.04
CA ALA A 60 0.62 2.69 -15.93
C ALA A 60 2.00 2.62 -16.60
N THR A 61 3.05 2.14 -15.90
CA THR A 61 4.39 2.02 -16.49
C THR A 61 4.41 0.95 -17.59
N LEU A 62 3.74 -0.18 -17.36
CA LEU A 62 3.57 -1.22 -18.39
C LEU A 62 2.74 -0.71 -19.58
N ARG A 63 1.67 0.05 -19.33
CA ARG A 63 0.84 0.65 -20.39
C ARG A 63 1.57 1.73 -21.19
N ALA A 64 2.56 2.38 -20.59
CA ALA A 64 3.49 3.27 -21.27
C ALA A 64 4.53 2.51 -22.12
N GLY A 65 4.48 1.17 -22.19
CA GLY A 65 5.40 0.37 -23.00
C GLY A 65 6.74 0.06 -22.34
N LEU A 66 6.92 0.40 -21.05
CA LEU A 66 8.11 0.00 -20.30
C LEU A 66 7.95 -1.45 -19.85
N ASP A 67 8.66 -2.38 -20.49
CA ASP A 67 8.54 -3.82 -20.22
C ASP A 67 9.33 -4.24 -18.97
N LEU A 68 8.83 -3.84 -17.81
CA LEU A 68 9.37 -4.28 -16.51
C LEU A 68 8.80 -5.66 -16.15
N ASP A 69 9.62 -6.49 -15.51
CA ASP A 69 9.18 -7.74 -14.91
C ASP A 69 9.90 -7.99 -13.58
N GLY A 70 9.48 -9.02 -12.84
CA GLY A 70 10.13 -9.46 -11.61
C GLY A 70 10.30 -8.34 -10.56
N ALA A 71 11.50 -8.26 -9.97
CA ALA A 71 11.82 -7.30 -8.93
C ALA A 71 11.67 -5.82 -9.37
N PRO A 72 12.14 -5.36 -10.55
CA PRO A 72 11.87 -4.01 -11.03
C PRO A 72 10.38 -3.66 -11.14
N LEU A 73 9.52 -4.59 -11.58
CA LEU A 73 8.09 -4.35 -11.65
C LEU A 73 7.44 -4.29 -10.25
N ALA A 74 7.87 -5.15 -9.32
CA ALA A 74 7.44 -5.07 -7.92
C ALA A 74 7.87 -3.74 -7.27
N LEU A 75 9.08 -3.27 -7.59
CA LEU A 75 9.61 -1.99 -7.13
C LEU A 75 8.81 -0.80 -7.69
N ALA A 76 8.31 -0.89 -8.94
CA ALA A 76 7.43 0.14 -9.51
C ALA A 76 6.07 0.25 -8.76
N ALA A 77 5.67 -0.78 -8.03
CA ALA A 77 4.48 -0.79 -7.17
C ALA A 77 4.79 -0.54 -5.67
N SER A 78 6.02 -0.14 -5.34
CA SER A 78 6.53 -0.19 -3.96
C SER A 78 6.25 1.03 -3.08
N SER A 79 6.10 0.74 -1.80
CA SER A 79 6.37 1.66 -0.67
C SER A 79 7.57 1.05 0.06
N HIS A 80 8.74 1.03 -0.58
CA HIS A 80 9.86 0.22 -0.10
C HIS A 80 10.44 0.75 1.22
N SER A 81 11.14 -0.11 1.95
CA SER A 81 11.74 0.23 3.25
C SER A 81 13.15 0.80 3.14
N ALA A 82 13.58 1.17 1.93
CA ALA A 82 14.93 1.66 1.63
C ALA A 82 16.10 0.75 2.10
N GLU A 83 15.84 -0.55 2.34
CA GLU A 83 16.90 -1.55 2.52
C GLU A 83 17.89 -1.53 1.32
N PRO A 84 19.15 -1.95 1.49
CA PRO A 84 20.19 -1.80 0.48
C PRO A 84 19.84 -2.33 -0.92
N PHE A 85 19.12 -3.46 -1.01
CA PHE A 85 18.68 -4.03 -2.29
C PHE A 85 17.62 -3.18 -2.99
N HIS A 86 16.79 -2.44 -2.25
CA HIS A 86 15.86 -1.46 -2.85
C HIS A 86 16.64 -0.33 -3.49
N LEU A 87 17.59 0.27 -2.75
CA LEU A 87 18.36 1.41 -3.24
C LEU A 87 19.19 1.04 -4.47
N ALA A 88 19.76 -0.17 -4.48
CA ALA A 88 20.45 -0.71 -5.64
C ALA A 88 19.50 -0.83 -6.84
N ALA A 89 18.31 -1.40 -6.65
CA ALA A 89 17.33 -1.57 -7.73
C ALA A 89 16.75 -0.24 -8.24
N VAL A 90 16.57 0.76 -7.36
CA VAL A 90 16.16 2.12 -7.77
C VAL A 90 17.23 2.74 -8.67
N ARG A 91 18.51 2.67 -8.28
CA ARG A 91 19.64 3.19 -9.07
C ARG A 91 19.78 2.46 -10.39
N GLU A 92 19.64 1.15 -10.40
CA GLU A 92 19.68 0.34 -11.62
C GLU A 92 18.58 0.77 -12.59
N LEU A 93 17.33 0.85 -12.12
CA LEU A 93 16.18 1.26 -12.92
C LEU A 93 16.35 2.67 -13.49
N LEU A 94 16.79 3.65 -12.68
CA LEU A 94 17.14 4.99 -13.17
C LEU A 94 18.26 4.94 -14.23
N GLY A 95 19.30 4.15 -13.98
CA GLY A 95 20.44 3.96 -14.87
C GLY A 95 20.05 3.41 -16.25
N THR A 96 19.07 2.49 -16.32
CA THR A 96 18.53 2.00 -17.60
C THR A 96 17.95 3.10 -18.50
N ALA A 97 17.54 4.21 -17.89
CA ALA A 97 16.99 5.38 -18.57
C ALA A 97 18.01 6.53 -18.70
N GLY A 98 19.28 6.31 -18.33
CA GLY A 98 20.31 7.35 -18.32
C GLY A 98 20.08 8.43 -17.25
N LEU A 99 19.30 8.12 -16.21
CA LEU A 99 18.94 9.03 -15.12
C LEU A 99 19.71 8.69 -13.84
N THR A 100 19.65 9.60 -12.87
CA THR A 100 20.30 9.50 -11.57
C THR A 100 19.32 9.82 -10.44
N GLU A 101 19.77 9.70 -9.18
CA GLU A 101 18.97 10.09 -8.02
C GLU A 101 18.54 11.56 -8.05
N ALA A 102 19.28 12.43 -8.76
CA ALA A 102 18.96 13.85 -8.88
C ALA A 102 17.68 14.11 -9.69
N ASP A 103 17.21 13.14 -10.48
CA ASP A 103 15.98 13.23 -11.26
C ASP A 103 14.73 12.88 -10.44
N LEU A 104 14.92 12.28 -9.26
CA LEU A 104 13.82 12.02 -8.33
C LEU A 104 13.22 13.33 -7.82
N ARG A 105 11.88 13.38 -7.80
CA ARG A 105 11.10 14.49 -7.25
C ARG A 105 10.40 14.12 -5.95
N THR A 106 10.73 12.95 -5.40
CA THR A 106 10.35 12.60 -4.03
C THR A 106 11.00 13.59 -3.06
N PRO A 107 10.31 13.98 -1.97
CA PRO A 107 10.96 14.77 -0.93
C PRO A 107 12.08 13.97 -0.27
N ALA A 108 13.05 14.66 0.31
CA ALA A 108 14.07 14.01 1.13
C ALA A 108 13.42 13.45 2.41
N ASP A 109 13.60 12.15 2.64
CA ASP A 109 13.07 11.47 3.83
C ASP A 109 14.08 10.46 4.39
N LEU A 110 13.78 9.91 5.56
CA LEU A 110 14.41 8.69 6.06
C LEU A 110 13.66 7.46 5.53
N PRO A 111 14.28 6.27 5.58
CA PRO A 111 13.56 5.01 5.38
C PRO A 111 12.26 4.93 6.21
N LEU A 112 11.21 4.37 5.61
CA LEU A 112 9.95 4.13 6.31
C LEU A 112 10.06 3.07 7.41
N ASP A 113 10.98 2.10 7.25
CA ASP A 113 11.27 1.10 8.26
C ASP A 113 12.20 1.68 9.33
N GLU A 114 11.80 1.54 10.60
CA GLU A 114 12.52 2.13 11.73
C GLU A 114 13.95 1.58 11.87
N VAL A 115 14.17 0.29 11.60
CA VAL A 115 15.51 -0.32 11.68
C VAL A 115 16.42 0.24 10.60
N GLU A 116 15.93 0.42 9.36
CA GLU A 116 16.71 1.08 8.31
C GLU A 116 16.93 2.56 8.60
N ALA A 117 15.93 3.26 9.14
CA ALA A 117 16.06 4.67 9.51
C ALA A 117 17.14 4.87 10.58
N GLU A 118 17.13 4.05 11.62
CA GLU A 118 18.17 4.05 12.64
C GLU A 118 19.55 3.69 12.07
N ALA A 119 19.63 2.74 11.14
CA ALA A 119 20.89 2.35 10.51
C ALA A 119 21.49 3.52 9.71
N VAL A 120 20.68 4.23 8.93
CA VAL A 120 21.10 5.44 8.20
C VAL A 120 21.64 6.49 9.16
N LEU A 121 20.90 6.80 10.23
CA LEU A 121 21.30 7.83 11.21
C LEU A 121 22.58 7.43 11.98
N ARG A 122 22.71 6.16 12.38
CA ARG A 122 23.92 5.64 13.06
C ARG A 122 25.16 5.70 12.17
N ALA A 123 24.99 5.57 10.85
CA ALA A 123 26.06 5.70 9.87
C ALA A 123 26.40 7.16 9.53
N GLY A 124 25.72 8.15 10.15
CA GLY A 124 25.89 9.58 9.84
C GLY A 124 25.21 10.02 8.55
N GLY A 125 24.29 9.21 8.01
CA GLY A 125 23.48 9.57 6.85
C GLY A 125 22.37 10.57 7.19
N GLU A 126 21.88 11.24 6.16
CA GLU A 126 20.80 12.23 6.25
C GLU A 126 19.59 11.81 5.41
N ARG A 127 18.52 12.59 5.51
CA ARG A 127 17.33 12.45 4.66
C ARG A 127 17.72 12.64 3.19
N ALA A 128 17.21 11.79 2.30
CA ALA A 128 17.50 11.90 0.86
C ALA A 128 16.30 11.45 0.00
N PRO A 129 16.14 11.99 -1.23
CA PRO A 129 15.02 11.61 -2.11
C PRO A 129 14.91 10.11 -2.40
N ILE A 130 16.04 9.41 -2.54
CA ILE A 130 16.06 7.95 -2.79
C ILE A 130 15.61 7.14 -1.56
N LEU A 131 15.75 7.67 -0.35
CA LEU A 131 15.35 6.97 0.87
C LEU A 131 13.84 7.03 1.10
N MET A 132 13.16 7.96 0.43
CA MET A 132 11.72 8.08 0.47
C MET A 132 11.07 6.85 -0.17
N ASP A 133 10.09 6.28 0.50
CA ASP A 133 9.49 4.97 0.21
C ASP A 133 8.84 4.84 -1.18
N CYS A 134 8.56 5.95 -1.86
CA CYS A 134 8.00 5.99 -3.20
C CYS A 134 9.06 6.07 -4.31
N SER A 135 10.36 6.17 -3.98
CA SER A 135 11.40 6.42 -4.99
C SER A 135 11.44 5.32 -6.07
N GLY A 136 11.16 4.06 -5.71
CA GLY A 136 11.02 2.94 -6.65
C GLY A 136 9.93 3.14 -7.71
N LYS A 137 8.74 3.57 -7.31
CA LYS A 137 7.67 3.94 -8.26
C LYS A 137 8.07 5.13 -9.13
N HIS A 138 8.72 6.13 -8.55
CA HIS A 138 9.14 7.32 -9.29
C HIS A 138 10.20 6.96 -10.34
N ALA A 139 11.14 6.07 -10.02
CA ALA A 139 12.08 5.53 -10.99
C ALA A 139 11.37 4.82 -12.16
N GLY A 140 10.33 4.03 -11.88
CA GLY A 140 9.50 3.42 -12.92
C GLY A 140 8.79 4.43 -13.82
N TRP A 141 8.23 5.50 -13.26
CA TRP A 141 7.63 6.57 -14.04
C TRP A 141 8.65 7.34 -14.88
N LEU A 142 9.79 7.69 -14.30
CA LEU A 142 10.87 8.38 -14.99
C LEU A 142 11.43 7.57 -16.16
N ALA A 143 11.66 6.27 -15.96
CA ALA A 143 12.07 5.36 -17.03
C ALA A 143 11.01 5.28 -18.13
N ALA A 144 9.73 5.24 -17.78
CA ALA A 144 8.64 5.30 -18.76
C ALA A 144 8.60 6.65 -19.51
N CYS A 145 8.88 7.77 -18.84
CA CYS A 145 9.00 9.07 -19.49
C CYS A 145 10.10 9.06 -20.56
N VAL A 146 11.30 8.59 -20.23
CA VAL A 146 12.42 8.51 -21.18
C VAL A 146 12.10 7.58 -22.34
N ALA A 147 11.52 6.40 -22.09
CA ALA A 147 11.15 5.44 -23.13
C ALA A 147 10.16 6.00 -24.16
N ASN A 148 9.38 7.02 -23.78
CA ASN A 148 8.37 7.66 -24.63
C ASN A 148 8.77 9.07 -25.10
N GLY A 149 9.96 9.57 -24.75
CA GLY A 149 10.36 10.95 -25.03
C GLY A 149 9.49 12.01 -24.33
N TRP A 150 8.88 11.66 -23.19
CA TRP A 150 8.13 12.61 -22.36
C TRP A 150 9.03 13.41 -21.43
N ASP A 151 8.54 14.56 -20.99
CA ASP A 151 9.26 15.40 -20.03
C ASP A 151 9.47 14.70 -18.68
N THR A 152 10.72 14.58 -18.25
CA THR A 152 11.09 14.00 -16.96
C THR A 152 11.04 15.01 -15.82
N ALA A 153 10.95 16.32 -16.09
CA ALA A 153 10.86 17.33 -15.04
C ALA A 153 9.43 17.46 -14.48
N GLY A 154 8.43 17.38 -15.36
CA GLY A 154 7.01 17.56 -15.08
C GLY A 154 6.21 16.29 -14.82
N TYR A 155 6.84 15.12 -14.61
CA TYR A 155 6.11 13.84 -14.48
C TYR A 155 5.13 13.74 -13.30
N LEU A 156 5.17 14.69 -12.35
CA LEU A 156 4.21 14.79 -11.25
C LEU A 156 2.98 15.65 -11.57
N ASP A 157 2.96 16.33 -12.72
CA ASP A 157 1.78 17.07 -13.17
C ASP A 157 0.62 16.08 -13.39
N PRO A 158 -0.57 16.31 -12.80
CA PRO A 158 -1.76 15.49 -13.04
C PRO A 158 -2.10 15.26 -14.51
N GLU A 159 -1.77 16.22 -15.38
CA GLU A 159 -2.00 16.12 -16.83
C GLU A 159 -0.88 15.40 -17.58
N HIS A 160 0.24 15.11 -16.92
CA HIS A 160 1.35 14.38 -17.53
C HIS A 160 0.88 12.99 -18.02
N PRO A 161 1.32 12.50 -19.19
CA PRO A 161 0.86 11.23 -19.75
C PRO A 161 0.92 10.05 -18.79
N VAL A 162 2.01 9.91 -18.02
CA VAL A 162 2.17 8.84 -17.03
C VAL A 162 1.14 8.91 -15.88
N GLN A 163 0.76 10.11 -15.45
CA GLN A 163 -0.24 10.31 -14.39
C GLN A 163 -1.66 10.05 -14.92
N ARG A 164 -1.93 10.42 -16.17
CA ARG A 164 -3.19 10.08 -16.86
C ARG A 164 -3.35 8.57 -17.03
N LEU A 165 -2.29 7.86 -17.37
CA LEU A 165 -2.30 6.39 -17.44
C LEU A 165 -2.56 5.77 -16.05
N ALA A 166 -1.97 6.31 -14.99
CA ALA A 166 -2.21 5.87 -13.62
C ALA A 166 -3.65 6.10 -13.16
N LEU A 167 -4.23 7.27 -13.46
CA LEU A 167 -5.64 7.57 -13.21
C LEU A 167 -6.56 6.64 -14.01
N GLY A 168 -6.22 6.38 -15.28
CA GLY A 168 -6.96 5.45 -16.13
C GLY A 168 -6.99 4.03 -15.55
N ALA A 169 -5.83 3.53 -15.12
CA ALA A 169 -5.74 2.22 -14.46
C ALA A 169 -6.53 2.18 -13.15
N LEU A 170 -6.42 3.21 -12.30
CA LEU A 170 -7.19 3.28 -11.05
C LEU A 170 -8.70 3.22 -11.34
N THR A 171 -9.19 4.08 -12.23
CA THR A 171 -10.61 4.17 -12.61
C THR A 171 -11.13 2.84 -13.17
N GLU A 172 -10.35 2.21 -14.06
CA GLU A 172 -10.72 0.94 -14.68
C GLU A 172 -10.82 -0.20 -13.66
N TYR A 173 -9.80 -0.40 -12.84
CA TYR A 173 -9.77 -1.55 -11.92
C TYR A 173 -10.72 -1.35 -10.74
N THR A 174 -10.85 -0.12 -10.22
CA THR A 174 -11.82 0.16 -9.14
C THR A 174 -13.26 0.20 -9.63
N GLY A 175 -13.47 0.49 -10.92
CA GLY A 175 -14.79 0.73 -11.51
C GLY A 175 -15.41 2.06 -11.05
N GLU A 176 -14.62 2.98 -10.51
CA GLU A 176 -15.09 4.24 -9.92
C GLU A 176 -14.45 5.45 -10.58
N THR A 177 -15.24 6.51 -10.76
CA THR A 177 -14.70 7.83 -11.08
C THR A 177 -14.26 8.52 -9.79
N PRO A 178 -12.99 8.95 -9.66
CA PRO A 178 -12.54 9.60 -8.44
C PRO A 178 -13.32 10.87 -8.13
N THR A 179 -13.63 11.07 -6.85
CA THR A 179 -14.48 12.18 -6.38
C THR A 179 -13.68 13.39 -5.93
N ALA A 180 -12.40 13.20 -5.60
CA ALA A 180 -11.49 14.25 -5.19
C ALA A 180 -10.07 13.97 -5.68
N ARG A 181 -9.33 15.06 -5.90
CA ARG A 181 -7.89 15.05 -6.22
C ARG A 181 -7.13 15.70 -5.07
N GLY A 182 -6.05 15.07 -4.65
CA GLY A 182 -5.07 15.60 -3.71
C GLY A 182 -3.64 15.43 -4.23
N THR A 183 -2.69 15.80 -3.37
CA THR A 183 -1.26 15.56 -3.57
C THR A 183 -0.77 14.63 -2.47
N ASP A 184 -0.11 13.54 -2.87
CA ASP A 184 0.45 12.56 -1.94
C ASP A 184 1.75 13.08 -1.29
N GLY A 185 2.23 12.40 -0.25
CA GLY A 185 3.48 12.77 0.44
C GLY A 185 4.71 12.75 -0.49
N CYS A 186 4.68 11.94 -1.55
CA CYS A 186 5.72 11.93 -2.58
C CYS A 186 5.62 13.06 -3.62
N GLY A 187 4.60 13.92 -3.53
CA GLY A 187 4.31 14.97 -4.52
C GLY A 187 3.45 14.52 -5.70
N ALA A 188 3.15 13.23 -5.83
CA ALA A 188 2.33 12.71 -6.92
C ALA A 188 0.83 13.01 -6.75
N PRO A 189 0.05 13.06 -7.84
CA PRO A 189 -1.40 13.14 -7.79
C PRO A 189 -2.02 11.95 -7.04
N LEU A 190 -3.04 12.21 -6.24
CA LEU A 190 -3.75 11.24 -5.46
C LEU A 190 -5.26 11.37 -5.67
N TRP A 191 -5.95 10.25 -5.89
CA TRP A 191 -7.33 10.25 -6.34
C TRP A 191 -8.20 9.47 -5.35
N ALA A 192 -9.25 10.11 -4.84
CA ALA A 192 -10.11 9.51 -3.82
C ALA A 192 -11.09 8.51 -4.45
N VAL A 193 -11.10 7.29 -3.92
CA VAL A 193 -11.99 6.18 -4.29
C VAL A 193 -12.53 5.53 -3.02
N SER A 194 -13.60 4.77 -3.12
CA SER A 194 -14.15 4.06 -1.96
C SER A 194 -13.27 2.87 -1.54
N LEU A 195 -13.41 2.40 -0.30
CA LEU A 195 -12.76 1.17 0.14
C LEU A 195 -13.30 -0.05 -0.65
N THR A 196 -14.57 -0.02 -1.03
CA THR A 196 -15.18 -1.07 -1.87
C THR A 196 -14.57 -1.11 -3.26
N GLY A 197 -14.43 0.05 -3.92
CA GLY A 197 -13.75 0.18 -5.21
C GLY A 197 -12.31 -0.29 -5.12
N LEU A 198 -11.62 0.06 -4.04
CA LEU A 198 -10.25 -0.37 -3.81
C LEU A 198 -10.12 -1.91 -3.64
N ALA A 199 -10.99 -2.53 -2.85
CA ALA A 199 -11.05 -3.99 -2.70
C ALA A 199 -11.37 -4.70 -4.03
N ARG A 200 -12.31 -4.15 -4.81
CA ARG A 200 -12.64 -4.63 -6.17
C ARG A 200 -11.46 -4.50 -7.13
N GLY A 201 -10.70 -3.40 -7.04
CA GLY A 201 -9.50 -3.19 -7.85
C GLY A 201 -8.45 -4.27 -7.63
N TYR A 202 -8.17 -4.63 -6.38
CA TYR A 202 -7.20 -5.70 -6.07
C TYR A 202 -7.70 -7.06 -6.52
N ARG A 203 -9.00 -7.34 -6.35
CA ARG A 203 -9.65 -8.54 -6.91
C ARG A 203 -9.49 -8.60 -8.43
N ALA A 204 -9.72 -7.49 -9.12
CA ALA A 204 -9.64 -7.41 -10.58
C ALA A 204 -8.20 -7.57 -11.09
N LEU A 205 -7.18 -7.07 -10.38
CA LEU A 205 -5.77 -7.32 -10.72
C LEU A 205 -5.43 -8.82 -10.69
N LEU A 206 -5.92 -9.55 -9.68
CA LEU A 206 -5.71 -11.00 -9.57
C LEU A 206 -6.50 -11.81 -10.58
N ALA A 207 -7.75 -11.41 -10.83
CA ALA A 207 -8.64 -12.08 -11.77
C ALA A 207 -8.32 -11.81 -13.25
N ALA A 208 -7.50 -10.80 -13.54
CA ALA A 208 -7.10 -10.48 -14.90
C ALA A 208 -6.31 -11.65 -15.54
N GLU A 209 -6.48 -11.79 -16.86
CA GLU A 209 -5.84 -12.85 -17.65
C GLU A 209 -4.30 -12.78 -17.52
N PRO A 210 -3.61 -13.93 -17.45
CA PRO A 210 -2.15 -13.99 -17.47
C PRO A 210 -1.53 -13.15 -18.61
N GLY A 211 -0.47 -12.41 -18.31
CA GLY A 211 0.22 -11.54 -19.27
C GLY A 211 -0.38 -10.14 -19.44
N THR A 212 -1.61 -9.88 -18.98
CA THR A 212 -2.14 -8.51 -18.93
C THR A 212 -1.34 -7.64 -17.95
N PRO A 213 -1.24 -6.31 -18.16
CA PRO A 213 -0.49 -5.43 -17.27
C PRO A 213 -0.89 -5.54 -15.78
N GLY A 214 -2.19 -5.58 -15.47
CA GLY A 214 -2.67 -5.73 -14.09
C GLY A 214 -2.25 -7.06 -13.47
N ARG A 215 -2.37 -8.15 -14.23
CA ARG A 215 -1.97 -9.47 -13.76
C ARG A 215 -0.46 -9.56 -13.54
N ARG A 216 0.35 -9.03 -14.46
CA ARG A 216 1.82 -8.97 -14.33
C ARG A 216 2.26 -8.22 -13.09
N VAL A 217 1.65 -7.07 -12.79
CA VAL A 217 1.94 -6.30 -11.56
C VAL A 217 1.62 -7.12 -10.32
N ALA A 218 0.44 -7.75 -10.27
CA ALA A 218 0.06 -8.58 -9.14
C ALA A 218 0.97 -9.80 -8.96
N ASP A 219 1.40 -10.43 -10.05
CA ASP A 219 2.32 -11.55 -10.05
C ASP A 219 3.71 -11.12 -9.55
N ALA A 220 4.26 -10.02 -10.05
CA ALA A 220 5.56 -9.48 -9.63
C ALA A 220 5.57 -9.10 -8.14
N MET A 221 4.53 -8.42 -7.66
CA MET A 221 4.41 -8.07 -6.24
C MET A 221 4.41 -9.30 -5.33
N ARG A 222 3.72 -10.37 -5.72
CA ARG A 222 3.63 -11.62 -4.94
C ARG A 222 4.91 -12.45 -5.02
N ALA A 223 5.60 -12.42 -6.16
CA ALA A 223 6.87 -13.11 -6.35
C ALA A 223 8.05 -12.41 -5.64
N HIS A 224 7.99 -11.07 -5.54
CA HIS A 224 9.05 -10.23 -4.95
C HIS A 224 8.50 -9.28 -3.88
N PRO A 225 7.82 -9.81 -2.85
CA PRO A 225 7.09 -8.97 -1.89
C PRO A 225 8.03 -8.13 -1.02
N GLU A 226 9.29 -8.54 -0.84
CA GLU A 226 10.30 -7.71 -0.20
C GLU A 226 10.58 -6.43 -0.99
N TYR A 227 10.55 -6.42 -2.33
CA TYR A 227 10.74 -5.20 -3.12
C TYR A 227 9.56 -4.23 -3.01
N VAL A 228 8.39 -4.71 -2.59
CA VAL A 228 7.19 -3.88 -2.42
C VAL A 228 7.20 -3.10 -1.11
N ALA A 229 7.56 -3.77 0.00
CA ALA A 229 7.40 -3.22 1.35
C ALA A 229 8.61 -3.43 2.28
N GLY A 230 9.63 -4.17 1.87
CA GLY A 230 10.75 -4.58 2.72
C GLY A 230 10.49 -5.83 3.56
N THR A 231 11.53 -6.33 4.23
CA THR A 231 11.55 -7.65 4.88
C THR A 231 10.76 -7.71 6.20
N ARG A 232 10.39 -6.55 6.77
CA ARG A 232 9.83 -6.40 8.12
C ARG A 232 8.42 -5.82 8.15
N ARG A 233 7.64 -5.95 7.07
CA ARG A 233 6.28 -5.39 7.02
C ARG A 233 5.22 -6.41 6.64
N ALA A 234 3.99 -6.11 7.10
CA ALA A 234 2.81 -6.96 6.97
C ALA A 234 2.54 -7.43 5.54
N ASP A 235 2.64 -6.52 4.56
CA ASP A 235 2.48 -6.82 3.13
C ASP A 235 3.37 -8.01 2.72
N THR A 236 4.64 -7.99 3.13
CA THR A 236 5.63 -9.01 2.78
C THR A 236 5.41 -10.31 3.53
N TRP A 237 5.03 -10.25 4.81
CA TRP A 237 4.72 -11.47 5.57
C TRP A 237 3.50 -12.18 4.99
N LEU A 238 2.45 -11.43 4.67
CA LEU A 238 1.21 -11.98 4.11
C LEU A 238 1.41 -12.58 2.72
N MET A 239 2.07 -11.88 1.80
CA MET A 239 2.30 -12.39 0.44
C MET A 239 3.22 -13.62 0.42
N ARG A 240 4.11 -13.78 1.42
CA ARG A 240 4.92 -15.00 1.58
C ARG A 240 4.14 -16.14 2.23
N ALA A 241 3.30 -15.84 3.21
CA ALA A 241 2.63 -16.84 4.04
C ALA A 241 1.35 -17.40 3.41
N VAL A 242 0.66 -16.63 2.55
CA VAL A 242 -0.62 -17.01 1.96
C VAL A 242 -0.49 -17.11 0.44
N PRO A 243 -0.49 -18.34 -0.13
CA PRO A 243 -0.31 -18.54 -1.57
C PRO A 243 -1.31 -17.73 -2.40
N GLY A 244 -0.76 -16.89 -3.27
CA GLY A 244 -1.54 -16.08 -4.21
C GLY A 244 -2.24 -14.86 -3.60
N LEU A 245 -2.07 -14.56 -2.31
CA LEU A 245 -2.61 -13.33 -1.73
C LEU A 245 -1.83 -12.12 -2.25
N LEU A 246 -2.54 -11.05 -2.62
CA LEU A 246 -1.97 -9.73 -2.93
C LEU A 246 -2.35 -8.78 -1.80
N ALA A 247 -1.38 -8.09 -1.19
CA ALA A 247 -1.63 -7.12 -0.14
C ALA A 247 -0.83 -5.84 -0.35
N LYS A 248 -1.40 -4.73 0.13
CA LYS A 248 -0.72 -3.44 0.18
C LYS A 248 -1.26 -2.60 1.31
N MET A 249 -0.34 -2.08 2.12
CA MET A 249 -0.62 -1.03 3.09
C MET A 249 -0.43 0.36 2.49
N GLY A 250 -1.21 1.30 2.98
CA GLY A 250 -1.14 2.74 2.74
C GLY A 250 -0.85 3.48 4.04
N ALA A 251 -0.31 4.70 3.90
CA ALA A 251 -0.31 5.68 4.99
C ALA A 251 -1.76 5.96 5.45
N GLU A 252 -1.93 6.68 6.55
CA GLU A 252 -3.25 6.92 7.16
C GLU A 252 -4.00 5.61 7.45
N ALA A 253 -3.25 4.55 7.80
CA ALA A 253 -3.75 3.22 8.15
C ALA A 253 -4.79 2.64 7.17
N VAL A 254 -4.59 2.87 5.87
CA VAL A 254 -5.33 2.16 4.80
C VAL A 254 -4.68 0.80 4.57
N GLN A 255 -5.48 -0.24 4.37
CA GLN A 255 -5.00 -1.58 4.04
C GLN A 255 -5.93 -2.24 3.04
N VAL A 256 -5.35 -2.99 2.10
CA VAL A 256 -6.08 -3.81 1.14
C VAL A 256 -5.42 -5.17 1.06
N ALA A 257 -6.22 -6.23 0.94
CA ALA A 257 -5.75 -7.55 0.55
C ALA A 257 -6.78 -8.27 -0.30
N ALA A 258 -6.33 -9.07 -1.27
CA ALA A 258 -7.18 -9.92 -2.09
C ALA A 258 -6.59 -11.34 -2.19
N LEU A 259 -7.47 -12.33 -2.14
CA LEU A 259 -7.17 -13.74 -2.30
C LEU A 259 -7.40 -14.15 -3.76
N PRO A 260 -6.68 -15.19 -4.25
CA PRO A 260 -6.80 -15.63 -5.64
C PRO A 260 -8.18 -16.22 -5.97
N ASP A 261 -9.01 -16.50 -4.96
CA ASP A 261 -10.36 -17.03 -5.11
C ASP A 261 -11.46 -15.97 -5.15
N GLY A 262 -11.07 -14.69 -5.26
CA GLY A 262 -11.98 -13.57 -5.45
C GLY A 262 -12.39 -12.85 -4.16
N ARG A 263 -12.09 -13.41 -2.98
CA ARG A 263 -12.32 -12.72 -1.71
C ARG A 263 -11.35 -11.55 -1.54
N ALA A 264 -11.79 -10.45 -0.95
CA ALA A 264 -10.94 -9.30 -0.70
C ALA A 264 -11.39 -8.51 0.53
N LEU A 265 -10.49 -7.71 1.09
CA LEU A 265 -10.78 -6.77 2.15
C LEU A 265 -10.16 -5.41 1.83
N ALA A 266 -10.81 -4.36 2.32
CA ALA A 266 -10.19 -3.05 2.45
C ALA A 266 -10.69 -2.36 3.72
N PHE A 267 -9.82 -1.64 4.41
CA PHE A 267 -10.21 -0.81 5.54
C PHE A 267 -9.35 0.45 5.65
N LYS A 268 -9.87 1.42 6.39
CA LYS A 268 -9.16 2.61 6.85
C LYS A 268 -9.47 2.84 8.33
N ILE A 269 -8.44 3.08 9.12
CA ILE A 269 -8.61 3.66 10.46
C ILE A 269 -8.75 5.17 10.32
N ASP A 270 -9.78 5.73 10.93
CA ASP A 270 -10.20 7.11 10.68
C ASP A 270 -9.11 8.13 11.07
N ASP A 271 -8.50 7.93 12.23
CA ASP A 271 -7.42 8.76 12.77
C ASP A 271 -6.03 8.45 12.17
N GLY A 272 -5.95 7.51 11.21
CA GLY A 272 -4.70 7.13 10.57
C GLY A 272 -3.73 6.34 11.45
N ALA A 273 -4.16 5.85 12.62
CA ALA A 273 -3.25 5.23 13.59
C ALA A 273 -2.70 3.87 13.12
N GLU A 274 -1.43 3.85 12.75
CA GLU A 274 -0.70 2.67 12.28
C GLU A 274 -0.73 1.49 13.27
N ARG A 275 -0.70 1.78 14.59
CA ARG A 275 -0.76 0.76 15.66
C ARG A 275 -2.03 -0.08 15.67
N ALA A 276 -3.12 0.39 15.04
CA ALA A 276 -4.37 -0.34 14.91
C ALA A 276 -4.43 -1.22 13.65
N ARG A 277 -3.62 -0.92 12.62
CA ARG A 277 -3.72 -1.61 11.32
C ARG A 277 -3.46 -3.10 11.44
N GLY A 278 -2.42 -3.50 12.17
CA GLY A 278 -2.04 -4.90 12.34
C GLY A 278 -3.17 -5.74 12.97
N PRO A 279 -3.65 -5.38 14.18
CA PRO A 279 -4.77 -6.07 14.83
C PRO A 279 -6.03 -6.12 13.97
N VAL A 280 -6.42 -5.00 13.33
CA VAL A 280 -7.61 -4.95 12.45
C VAL A 280 -7.44 -5.83 11.22
N LEU A 281 -6.25 -5.87 10.62
CA LEU A 281 -5.95 -6.73 9.47
C LEU A 281 -6.03 -8.21 9.84
N ALA A 282 -5.47 -8.60 10.98
CA ALA A 282 -5.53 -9.99 11.45
C ALA A 282 -6.98 -10.45 11.62
N GLU A 283 -7.82 -9.66 12.27
CA GLU A 283 -9.23 -9.98 12.47
C GLU A 283 -10.03 -9.97 11.16
N ALA A 284 -9.78 -8.99 10.28
CA ALA A 284 -10.39 -8.95 8.96
C ALA A 284 -10.06 -10.19 8.13
N LEU A 285 -8.81 -10.68 8.18
CA LEU A 285 -8.39 -11.91 7.50
C LEU A 285 -9.08 -13.15 8.05
N ARG A 286 -9.25 -13.24 9.38
CA ARG A 286 -10.02 -14.34 10.01
C ARG A 286 -11.46 -14.36 9.54
N ARG A 287 -12.12 -13.19 9.55
CA ARG A 287 -13.51 -13.04 9.10
C ARG A 287 -13.70 -13.31 7.62
N LEU A 288 -12.71 -12.93 6.81
CA LEU A 288 -12.68 -13.28 5.38
C LEU A 288 -12.49 -14.80 5.16
N GLY A 289 -12.17 -15.58 6.20
CA GLY A 289 -11.86 -17.00 6.12
C GLY A 289 -10.53 -17.29 5.41
N ALA A 290 -9.59 -16.33 5.44
CA ALA A 290 -8.27 -16.50 4.85
C ALA A 290 -7.47 -17.55 5.65
N GLN A 291 -6.79 -18.46 4.95
CA GLN A 291 -5.95 -19.48 5.58
C GLN A 291 -4.57 -18.88 5.85
N VAL A 292 -4.47 -18.09 6.91
CA VAL A 292 -3.22 -17.43 7.34
C VAL A 292 -2.56 -18.27 8.44
N PRO A 293 -1.26 -18.58 8.33
CA PRO A 293 -0.53 -19.28 9.39
C PRO A 293 -0.61 -18.53 10.74
N ALA A 294 -0.71 -19.28 11.83
CA ALA A 294 -0.95 -18.73 13.16
C ALA A 294 0.17 -17.78 13.61
N GLU A 295 1.42 -18.08 13.28
CA GLU A 295 2.58 -17.24 13.54
C GLU A 295 2.54 -15.92 12.78
N THR A 296 1.98 -15.91 11.56
CA THR A 296 1.81 -14.68 10.78
C THR A 296 0.70 -13.83 11.36
N LEU A 297 -0.43 -14.43 11.77
CA LEU A 297 -1.49 -13.71 12.48
C LEU A 297 -0.98 -13.11 13.79
N ALA A 298 -0.28 -13.90 14.62
CA ALA A 298 0.30 -13.43 15.88
C ALA A 298 1.24 -12.23 15.67
N ARG A 299 2.05 -12.26 14.60
CA ARG A 299 2.94 -11.15 14.25
C ARG A 299 2.19 -9.89 13.79
N LEU A 300 1.04 -10.02 13.12
CA LEU A 300 0.20 -8.89 12.75
C LEU A 300 -0.49 -8.27 13.97
N GLU A 301 -0.85 -9.11 14.95
CA GLU A 301 -1.52 -8.68 16.18
C GLU A 301 -0.57 -8.06 17.22
N ASP A 302 0.74 -8.21 17.02
CA ASP A 302 1.76 -7.72 17.94
C ASP A 302 1.82 -6.18 17.92
N SER A 303 0.97 -5.56 18.74
CA SER A 303 0.85 -4.12 18.94
C SER A 303 0.87 -3.80 20.44
N PRO A 304 2.01 -4.01 21.13
CA PRO A 304 2.12 -3.87 22.57
C PRO A 304 2.07 -2.41 23.02
N LEU A 305 1.53 -2.18 24.21
CA LEU A 305 1.67 -0.93 24.95
C LEU A 305 2.72 -1.12 26.03
N HIS A 306 3.70 -0.22 26.07
CA HIS A 306 4.74 -0.23 27.09
C HIS A 306 4.43 0.75 28.23
N GLY A 307 4.92 0.42 29.43
CA GLY A 307 4.88 1.24 30.64
C GLY A 307 6.01 0.82 31.58
N GLY A 308 6.87 1.76 31.98
CA GLY A 308 8.04 1.45 32.82
C GLY A 308 9.03 0.44 32.20
N GLY A 309 9.08 0.34 30.87
CA GLY A 309 9.92 -0.62 30.13
C GLY A 309 9.32 -2.03 29.96
N ALA A 310 8.17 -2.32 30.57
CA ALA A 310 7.46 -3.59 30.41
C ALA A 310 6.23 -3.45 29.50
N VAL A 311 5.79 -4.56 28.92
CA VAL A 311 4.49 -4.62 28.23
C VAL A 311 3.38 -4.61 29.29
N VAL A 312 2.49 -3.63 29.19
CA VAL A 312 1.38 -3.41 30.14
C VAL A 312 0.02 -3.51 29.46
N GLY A 313 -0.02 -3.72 28.15
CA GLY A 313 -1.24 -3.67 27.37
C GLY A 313 -1.01 -3.95 25.90
N ALA A 314 -2.06 -3.80 25.09
CA ALA A 314 -1.98 -3.96 23.65
C ALA A 314 -3.13 -3.22 22.94
N VAL A 315 -2.97 -2.99 21.65
CA VAL A 315 -4.08 -2.66 20.75
C VAL A 315 -4.68 -3.97 20.23
N ARG A 316 -6.01 -4.12 20.29
CA ARG A 316 -6.72 -5.34 19.85
C ARG A 316 -7.89 -5.01 18.94
N ALA A 317 -8.17 -5.86 17.95
CA ALA A 317 -9.39 -5.72 17.17
C ALA A 317 -10.64 -5.87 18.05
N ALA A 318 -11.70 -5.13 17.72
CA ALA A 318 -12.90 -4.99 18.56
C ALA A 318 -14.22 -5.11 17.78
N PHE A 319 -14.18 -5.64 16.56
CA PHE A 319 -15.34 -5.82 15.68
C PHE A 319 -15.54 -7.28 15.34
#